data_AF-A0A7S3II34-F1
#
_entry.id   AF-A0A7S3II34-F1
#
_cell.length_a   1.000
_cell.length_b   1.000
_cell.length_c   1.000
_cell.angle_alpha   90.00
_cell.angle_beta   90.00
_cell.angle_gamma   90.00
#
_symmetry.space_group_name_H-M   'P 1'
#
loop_
_entity.id
_entity.type
_entity.pdbx_description
1 polymer ?
#
loop_
_entity_poly.entity_id
_entity_poly.type
_entity_poly.pdbx_seq_one_letter_code
_entity_poly.pdbx_strand_id
1 'polypeptide(L)'
;MSIETKVDSPIFKIKSIFPNVRSVHDGYLGLAPWRRDADKSTNFLYNLKQNGYIDHQTVAFYTSLERGNSSIIKFGGWDPDAVAEGEQLSTLQTLNTSTWALNLTYANIASVVLQKTADDGSGLQ
;
A
#
# COMPACT_ATOMS: atom_id res chain seq x y z
N MET A 1 -8.44 -5.22 39.30
CA MET A 1 -7.19 -4.47 39.04
C MET A 1 -6.94 -4.61 37.54
N SER A 2 -7.22 -3.57 36.77
CA SER A 2 -7.16 -3.59 35.31
C SER A 2 -5.81 -3.00 34.90
N ILE A 3 -4.96 -3.78 34.23
CA ILE A 3 -3.71 -3.26 33.69
C ILE A 3 -4.05 -2.63 32.34
N GLU A 4 -4.21 -1.31 32.34
CA GLU A 4 -4.28 -0.52 31.11
C GLU A 4 -2.89 -0.52 30.48
N THR A 5 -2.68 -1.39 29.48
CA THR A 5 -1.43 -1.39 28.74
C THR A 5 -1.48 -0.23 27.75
N LYS A 6 -0.95 0.92 28.12
CA LYS A 6 -0.68 2.01 27.17
C LYS A 6 0.35 1.52 26.17
N VAL A 7 -0.10 1.16 24.98
CA VAL A 7 0.78 0.95 23.83
C VAL A 7 1.21 2.34 23.36
N ASP A 8 2.33 2.84 23.89
CA ASP A 8 2.96 4.07 23.43
C ASP A 8 3.67 3.76 22.10
N SER A 9 2.89 3.62 21.03
CA SER A 9 3.42 3.33 19.70
C SER A 9 3.80 4.65 19.02
N PRO A 10 5.10 4.93 18.81
CA PRO A 10 5.53 6.15 18.13
C PRO A 10 5.07 6.22 16.67
N ILE A 11 4.48 5.14 16.14
CA ILE A 11 4.10 4.98 14.74
C ILE A 11 2.81 5.74 14.40
N PHE A 12 1.87 5.90 15.34
CA PHE A 12 0.58 6.55 15.10
C PHE A 12 0.49 7.98 15.66
N LYS A 13 1.57 8.77 15.52
CA LYS A 13 1.53 10.18 15.89
C LYS A 13 0.70 10.98 14.87
N ILE A 14 -0.52 11.34 15.24
CA ILE A 14 -1.35 12.28 14.47
C ILE A 14 -0.69 13.67 14.56
N LYS A 15 -0.04 14.10 13.46
CA LYS A 15 0.61 15.43 13.39
C LYS A 15 -0.37 16.56 13.05
N SER A 16 -1.46 16.27 12.33
CA SER A 16 -2.47 17.26 11.94
C SER A 16 -3.77 16.59 11.50
N ILE A 17 -4.91 17.19 11.83
CA ILE A 17 -6.24 16.80 11.35
C ILE A 17 -6.59 17.71 10.18
N PHE A 18 -6.81 17.15 8.99
CA PHE A 18 -7.34 17.91 7.86
C PHE A 18 -8.86 18.03 8.01
N PRO A 19 -9.45 19.24 8.09
CA PRO A 19 -10.84 19.44 8.52
C PRO A 19 -11.91 18.98 7.49
N ASN A 20 -11.52 18.52 6.30
CA ASN A 20 -12.44 18.37 5.17
C ASN A 20 -12.69 16.92 4.72
N VAL A 21 -12.34 15.91 5.52
CA VAL A 21 -12.67 14.51 5.21
C VAL A 21 -13.66 13.99 6.25
N ARG A 22 -14.92 13.77 5.83
CA ARG A 22 -15.90 13.02 6.62
C ARG A 22 -15.78 11.55 6.24
N SER A 23 -15.48 10.71 7.21
CA SER A 23 -15.44 9.26 7.08
C SER A 23 -16.25 8.65 8.23
N VAL A 24 -16.80 7.45 8.02
CA VAL A 24 -17.34 6.62 9.11
C VAL A 24 -16.21 5.98 9.95
N HIS A 25 -14.95 6.23 9.58
CA HIS A 25 -13.75 5.77 10.26
C HIS A 25 -12.96 6.95 10.84
N ASP A 26 -12.22 6.68 11.91
CA ASP A 26 -11.46 7.69 12.67
C ASP A 26 -10.21 8.23 11.95
N GLY A 27 -9.80 7.60 10.85
CA GLY A 27 -8.62 8.00 10.10
C GLY A 27 -8.33 7.11 8.90
N TYR A 28 -7.16 7.34 8.30
CA TYR A 28 -6.62 6.55 7.21
C TYR A 28 -5.15 6.23 7.46
N LEU A 29 -4.70 5.11 6.91
CA LEU A 29 -3.31 4.69 6.96
C LEU A 29 -2.70 4.76 5.56
N GLY A 30 -1.76 5.67 5.35
CA GLY A 30 -1.05 5.80 4.08
C GLY A 30 0.03 4.72 3.92
N LEU A 31 -0.06 3.94 2.83
CA LEU A 31 0.89 2.86 2.51
C LEU A 31 1.69 3.09 1.23
N ALA A 32 1.72 4.33 0.73
CA ALA A 32 2.56 4.68 -0.40
C ALA A 32 4.05 4.50 -0.06
N PRO A 33 4.92 4.19 -1.06
CA PRO A 33 6.36 4.20 -0.86
C PRO A 33 6.82 5.57 -0.34
N TRP A 34 7.91 5.61 0.43
CA TRP A 34 8.49 6.89 0.83
C TRP A 34 9.16 7.54 -0.38
N ARG A 35 8.99 8.86 -0.53
CA ARG A 35 9.59 9.62 -1.63
C ARG A 35 10.93 10.20 -1.22
N ARG A 36 11.87 10.32 -2.18
CA ARG A 36 13.22 10.86 -1.90
C ARG A 36 13.21 12.25 -1.27
N ASP A 37 12.26 13.08 -1.67
CA ASP A 37 12.03 14.47 -1.27
C ASP A 37 11.20 14.63 0.01
N ALA A 38 10.70 13.54 0.60
CA ALA A 38 9.87 13.55 1.80
C ALA A 38 10.63 13.10 3.04
N ASP A 39 10.21 13.59 4.21
CA ASP A 39 10.69 13.10 5.50
C ASP A 39 10.28 11.62 5.67
N LYS A 40 11.26 10.70 5.55
CA LYS A 40 11.03 9.25 5.67
C LYS A 40 10.44 8.84 7.02
N SER A 41 10.70 9.63 8.08
CA SER A 41 10.13 9.38 9.41
C SER A 41 8.62 9.59 9.47
N THR A 42 8.00 10.12 8.42
CA THR A 42 6.54 10.18 8.28
C THR A 42 5.95 9.00 7.54
N ASN A 43 6.78 8.15 6.91
CA ASN A 43 6.31 6.98 6.19
C ASN A 43 6.11 5.79 7.14
N PHE A 44 4.91 5.20 7.12
CA PHE A 44 4.53 4.13 8.03
C PHE A 44 5.42 2.88 7.91
N LEU A 45 5.55 2.33 6.69
CA LEU A 45 6.35 1.14 6.41
C LEU A 45 7.84 1.34 6.75
N TYR A 46 8.38 2.51 6.46
CA TYR A 46 9.74 2.88 6.82
C TYR A 46 9.95 2.83 8.34
N ASN A 47 9.06 3.44 9.11
CA ASN A 47 9.13 3.41 10.56
C ASN A 47 9.01 1.99 11.13
N LEU A 48 8.12 1.16 10.59
CA LEU A 48 8.01 -0.23 11.03
C LEU A 48 9.34 -0.97 10.91
N LYS A 49 10.03 -0.82 9.77
CA LYS A 49 11.33 -1.46 9.55
C LYS A 49 12.43 -0.85 10.42
N GLN A 50 12.53 0.48 10.50
CA GLN A 50 13.59 1.15 11.27
C GLN A 50 13.51 0.85 12.77
N ASN A 51 12.30 0.64 13.30
CA ASN A 51 12.10 0.28 14.70
C ASN A 51 12.13 -1.25 14.94
N GLY A 52 12.44 -2.05 13.93
CA GLY A 52 12.58 -3.51 14.07
C GLY A 52 11.28 -4.29 14.21
N TYR A 53 10.12 -3.71 13.88
CA TYR A 53 8.83 -4.41 13.93
C TYR A 53 8.60 -5.33 12.72
N ILE A 54 9.29 -5.07 11.61
CA ILE A 54 9.25 -5.89 10.39
C ILE A 54 10.63 -6.01 9.76
N ASP A 55 10.92 -7.14 9.13
CA ASP A 55 12.21 -7.39 8.47
C ASP A 55 12.30 -6.70 7.09
N HIS A 56 11.18 -6.65 6.37
CA HIS A 56 11.11 -6.12 5.00
C HIS A 56 10.11 -4.96 4.90
N GLN A 57 10.42 -3.94 4.09
CA GLN A 57 9.47 -2.86 3.78
C GLN A 57 8.48 -3.33 2.71
N THR A 58 7.71 -4.35 3.05
CA THR A 58 6.72 -4.98 2.18
C THR A 58 5.37 -4.98 2.87
N VAL A 59 4.31 -4.86 2.07
CA VAL A 59 2.93 -5.02 2.49
C VAL A 59 2.23 -5.95 1.51
N ALA A 60 1.47 -6.91 2.02
CA ALA A 60 0.62 -7.78 1.24
C ALA A 60 -0.84 -7.56 1.62
N PHE A 61 -1.71 -7.50 0.61
CA PHE A 61 -3.14 -7.34 0.77
C PHE A 61 -3.83 -8.64 0.33
N TYR A 62 -4.54 -9.27 1.25
CA TYR A 62 -5.38 -10.42 1.00
C TYR A 62 -6.82 -9.95 1.08
N THR A 63 -7.49 -9.88 -0.06
CA THR A 63 -8.86 -9.38 -0.15
C THR A 63 -9.81 -10.54 -0.45
N SER A 64 -10.92 -10.62 0.27
CA SER A 64 -12.00 -11.56 -0.02
C SER A 64 -13.26 -10.81 -0.42
N LEU A 65 -14.03 -11.38 -1.37
CA LEU A 65 -15.34 -10.86 -1.76
C LEU A 65 -16.45 -11.29 -0.79
N GLU A 66 -16.15 -12.22 0.12
CA GLU A 66 -17.10 -12.67 1.12
C GLU A 66 -17.35 -11.57 2.15
N ARG A 67 -18.62 -11.40 2.55
CA ARG A 67 -18.98 -10.44 3.59
C ARG A 67 -18.42 -10.89 4.93
N GLY A 68 -17.71 -9.98 5.61
CA GLY A 68 -17.19 -10.19 6.96
C GLY A 68 -15.74 -9.73 7.10
N ASN A 69 -15.12 -10.12 8.21
CA ASN A 69 -13.70 -9.81 8.50
C ASN A 69 -12.79 -10.87 7.87
N SER A 70 -12.78 -10.93 6.54
CA SER A 70 -12.08 -11.95 5.75
C SER A 70 -10.88 -11.39 4.98
N SER A 71 -10.67 -10.07 5.00
CA SER A 71 -9.52 -9.43 4.36
C SER A 71 -8.41 -9.14 5.37
N ILE A 72 -7.17 -9.37 4.98
CA ILE A 72 -5.98 -9.30 5.84
C ILE A 72 -4.94 -8.40 5.18
N ILE A 73 -4.29 -7.57 5.98
CA ILE A 73 -3.09 -6.82 5.57
C ILE A 73 -1.91 -7.40 6.38
N LYS A 74 -0.85 -7.81 5.69
CA LYS A 74 0.38 -8.33 6.30
C LYS A 74 1.53 -7.37 6.02
N PHE A 75 2.24 -6.95 7.05
CA PHE A 75 3.46 -6.15 6.95
C PHE A 75 4.69 -7.05 7.13
N GLY A 76 5.78 -6.74 6.43
CA GLY A 76 7.05 -7.45 6.60
C GLY A 76 7.26 -8.68 5.72
N GLY A 77 6.23 -9.11 5.00
CA GLY A 77 6.31 -10.26 4.10
C GLY A 77 4.97 -10.60 3.46
N TRP A 78 4.89 -11.81 2.93
CA TRP A 78 3.67 -12.40 2.37
C TRP A 78 3.49 -13.81 2.96
N ASP A 79 2.31 -14.37 2.76
CA ASP A 79 1.90 -15.70 3.20
C ASP A 79 1.87 -16.69 2.03
N PRO A 80 2.72 -17.73 2.03
CA PRO A 80 2.67 -18.80 1.04
C PRO A 80 1.30 -19.46 0.93
N ASP A 81 0.60 -19.62 2.06
CA ASP A 81 -0.70 -20.31 2.10
C ASP A 81 -1.82 -19.48 1.47
N ALA A 82 -1.55 -18.21 1.14
CA ALA A 82 -2.47 -17.35 0.42
C ALA A 82 -2.30 -17.40 -1.11
N VAL A 83 -1.35 -18.19 -1.61
CA VAL A 83 -1.22 -18.49 -3.04
C VAL A 83 -1.97 -19.79 -3.32
N ALA A 84 -2.84 -19.76 -4.33
CA ALA A 84 -3.63 -20.94 -4.69
C ALA A 84 -2.72 -22.11 -5.12
N GLU A 85 -3.19 -23.34 -4.93
CA GLU A 85 -2.44 -24.53 -5.28
C GLU A 85 -2.04 -24.52 -6.77
N GLY A 86 -0.76 -24.72 -7.04
CA GLY A 86 -0.20 -24.71 -8.40
C GLY A 86 0.11 -23.32 -8.96
N GLU A 87 -0.27 -22.24 -8.27
CA GLU A 87 0.01 -20.87 -8.69
C GLU A 87 1.37 -20.37 -8.18
N GLN A 88 1.88 -19.32 -8.81
CA GLN A 88 3.14 -18.68 -8.43
C GLN A 88 3.00 -17.17 -8.29
N LEU A 89 3.78 -16.59 -7.39
CA LEU A 89 3.88 -15.15 -7.25
C LEU A 89 4.69 -14.56 -8.40
N SER A 90 4.07 -13.64 -9.15
CA SER A 90 4.77 -12.82 -10.13
C SER A 90 5.16 -11.48 -9.53
N THR A 91 6.34 -10.96 -9.90
CA THR A 91 6.81 -9.65 -9.43
C THR A 91 6.78 -8.66 -10.58
N LEU A 92 6.17 -7.50 -10.36
CA LEU A 92 6.13 -6.41 -11.34
C LEU A 92 6.89 -5.20 -10.81
N GLN A 93 7.72 -4.60 -11.66
CA GLN A 93 8.46 -3.39 -11.31
C GLN A 93 7.55 -2.16 -11.47
N THR A 94 7.57 -1.28 -10.47
CA THR A 94 6.89 0.02 -10.53
C THR A 94 7.57 0.96 -11.51
N LEU A 95 6.80 1.91 -12.07
CA LEU A 95 7.30 2.94 -12.97
C LEU A 95 8.39 3.80 -12.33
N ASN A 96 8.32 4.01 -11.03
CA ASN A 96 9.29 4.73 -10.23
C ASN A 96 9.22 4.28 -8.76
N THR A 97 10.09 4.85 -7.92
CA THR A 97 10.20 4.49 -6.49
C THR A 97 9.23 5.24 -5.58
N SER A 98 8.43 6.16 -6.11
CA SER A 98 7.60 7.10 -5.34
C SER A 98 6.12 6.72 -5.29
N THR A 99 5.69 5.79 -6.15
CA THR A 99 4.29 5.33 -6.24
C THR A 99 4.22 3.82 -6.49
N TRP A 100 3.06 3.22 -6.26
CA TRP A 100 2.76 1.83 -6.65
C TRP A 100 2.32 1.71 -8.13
N ALA A 101 2.59 2.71 -8.96
CA ALA A 101 2.12 2.72 -10.34
C ALA A 101 2.90 1.72 -11.20
N LEU A 102 2.18 0.96 -12.02
CA LEU A 102 2.72 0.00 -12.99
C LEU A 102 2.50 0.50 -14.42
N ASN A 103 3.32 0.05 -15.36
CA ASN A 103 3.10 0.33 -16.78
C ASN A 103 2.08 -0.66 -17.36
N LEU A 104 0.95 -0.17 -17.86
CA LEU A 104 -0.03 -0.99 -18.57
C LEU A 104 0.36 -1.06 -20.06
N THR A 105 0.62 -2.27 -20.57
CA THR A 105 0.90 -2.46 -22.01
C THR A 105 -0.40 -2.41 -22.83
N TYR A 106 -1.39 -3.21 -22.46
CA TYR A 106 -2.73 -3.19 -23.04
C TYR A 106 -3.75 -3.76 -22.04
N ALA A 107 -5.02 -3.42 -22.23
CA ALA A 107 -6.16 -4.04 -21.56
C ALA A 107 -7.21 -4.43 -22.60
N ASN A 108 -7.82 -5.60 -22.43
CA ASN A 108 -8.92 -6.04 -23.28
C ASN A 108 -10.24 -5.82 -22.53
N ILE A 109 -11.16 -5.08 -23.14
CA ILE A 109 -12.54 -4.94 -22.66
C ILE A 109 -13.46 -5.48 -23.75
N ALA A 110 -13.97 -6.69 -23.55
CA ALA A 110 -14.66 -7.46 -24.58
C ALA A 110 -13.81 -7.54 -25.87
N SER A 111 -14.31 -7.02 -26.98
CA SER A 111 -13.61 -6.97 -28.28
C SER A 111 -12.76 -5.71 -28.48
N VAL A 112 -12.69 -4.80 -27.50
CA VAL A 112 -11.94 -3.55 -27.58
C VAL A 112 -10.60 -3.72 -26.88
N VAL A 113 -9.52 -3.42 -27.61
CA VAL A 113 -8.17 -3.35 -27.05
C VAL A 113 -7.87 -1.90 -26.68
N LEU A 114 -7.68 -1.63 -25.39
CA LEU A 114 -7.16 -0.37 -24.88
C LEU A 114 -5.64 -0.47 -24.80
N GLN A 115 -4.93 0.38 -25.53
CA GLN A 115 -3.47 0.53 -25.45
C GLN A 115 -3.14 1.95 -25.07
N LYS A 116 -2.03 2.16 -24.35
CA LYS A 116 -1.49 3.50 -24.16
C LYS A 116 -1.18 4.06 -25.55
N THR A 117 -1.88 5.11 -25.96
CA THR A 117 -1.52 5.87 -27.17
C THR A 117 -0.10 6.40 -26.97
N ALA A 118 0.75 6.27 -27.99
CA ALA A 118 2.09 6.84 -27.95
C ALA A 118 2.00 8.31 -27.51
N ASP A 119 2.83 8.71 -26.53
CA ASP A 119 2.90 10.10 -26.09
C ASP A 119 3.26 10.95 -27.33
N ASP A 120 2.36 11.83 -27.75
CA ASP A 120 2.54 12.73 -28.91
C ASP A 120 3.49 13.91 -28.61
N GLY A 121 4.19 13.85 -27.48
CA GLY A 121 5.13 14.88 -27.04
C GLY A 121 4.48 16.19 -26.62
N SER A 122 3.15 16.29 -26.50
CA SER A 122 2.45 17.55 -26.20
C SER A 122 2.14 17.79 -24.70
N GLY A 123 2.65 16.94 -23.80
CA GLY A 123 2.37 17.01 -22.37
C GLY A 123 3.12 18.12 -21.63
N LEU A 124 2.47 19.30 -21.54
CA LEU A 124 2.64 20.39 -20.57
C LEU A 124 4.03 21.06 -20.47
N GLN A 125 4.14 22.26 -21.05
CA GLN A 125 5.05 23.32 -20.57
C GLN A 125 4.55 23.92 -19.25
#